data_AF-B8MT21-F1
#
_entry.id   AF-B8MT21-F1
#
_cell.length_a   1.000
_cell.length_b   1.000
_cell.length_c   1.000
_cell.angle_alpha   90.00
_cell.angle_beta   90.00
_cell.angle_gamma   90.00
#
_symmetry.space_group_name_H-M   'P 1'
#
loop_
_entity.id
_entity.type
_entity.pdbx_description
1 polymer ?
#
loop_
_entity_poly.entity_id
_entity_poly.type
_entity_poly.pdbx_seq_one_letter_code
_entity_poly.pdbx_strand_id
1 'polypeptide(L)'
;MLDDGLKAKAQINQFILLQTDIPSFTDSDWERLSQIHRILTKFNELTLFVSKRRPQISLAIPVYYELYDLLSEGSELQGPFKELDPDIASALKEGLKKYMKYYTFMDESEIYYTALILDPRVKGDLILKELEDKEAGNLILQATRDSLHQRYPPIRSELPTPNIFNQITLDLTHSNVGSRMLQRLEPESSLSIVSDIDWYFDTPRVRLIDTSDPQWLCNWWRLHREEFPQMAAAARDYLAIPASEVAVE
;
A
#
# COMPACT_ATOMS: atom_id res chain seq x y z
N MET A 1 5.89 5.06 28.02
CA MET A 1 7.15 5.18 28.80
C MET A 1 7.83 6.54 28.60
N LEU A 2 8.43 6.86 27.44
CA LEU A 2 9.10 8.15 27.26
C LEU A 2 8.12 9.33 27.34
N ASP A 3 6.96 9.22 26.70
CA ASP A 3 5.89 10.23 26.79
C ASP A 3 5.47 10.49 28.25
N ASP A 4 5.18 9.42 28.99
CA ASP A 4 4.83 9.50 30.42
C ASP A 4 5.96 10.08 31.25
N GLY A 5 7.21 9.70 30.97
CA GLY A 5 8.40 10.20 31.64
C GLY A 5 8.61 11.70 31.44
N LEU A 6 8.42 12.19 30.22
CA LEU A 6 8.49 13.63 29.91
C LEU A 6 7.37 14.41 30.62
N LYS A 7 6.14 13.89 30.63
CA LYS A 7 5.01 14.48 31.38
C LYS A 7 5.25 14.51 32.89
N ALA A 8 6.01 13.54 33.40
CA ALA A 8 6.37 13.41 34.81
C ALA A 8 7.73 14.06 35.17
N LYS A 9 8.33 14.90 34.32
CA LYS A 9 9.67 15.50 34.54
C LYS A 9 9.85 16.08 35.94
N ALA A 10 8.88 16.87 36.42
CA ALA A 10 8.97 17.50 37.74
C ALA A 10 8.97 16.48 38.90
N GLN A 11 8.11 15.47 38.80
CA GLN A 11 7.98 14.40 39.79
C GLN A 11 9.22 13.51 39.80
N ILE A 12 9.77 13.18 38.63
CA ILE A 12 10.99 12.39 38.48
C ILE A 12 12.18 13.15 39.09
N ASN A 13 12.35 14.43 38.77
CA ASN A 13 13.41 15.25 39.36
C ASN A 13 13.29 15.30 40.89
N GLN A 14 12.08 15.51 41.42
CA GLN A 14 11.84 15.53 42.86
C GLN A 14 12.15 14.18 43.51
N PHE A 15 11.80 13.07 42.86
CA PHE A 15 12.12 11.73 43.33
C PHE A 15 13.63 11.50 43.37
N ILE A 16 14.35 11.87 42.31
CA ILE A 16 15.81 11.72 42.24
C ILE A 16 16.52 12.54 43.33
N LEU A 17 16.03 13.75 43.65
CA LEU A 17 16.57 14.56 44.75
C LEU A 17 16.50 13.87 46.12
N LEU A 18 15.58 12.91 46.28
CA LEU A 18 15.44 12.12 47.52
C LEU A 18 16.30 10.84 47.52
N GLN A 19 16.96 10.50 46.41
CA GLN A 19 17.81 9.32 46.26
C GLN A 19 19.29 9.72 46.24
N THR A 20 20.15 8.98 46.94
CA THR A 20 21.60 9.24 46.96
C THR A 20 22.36 8.58 45.81
N ASP A 21 21.76 7.56 45.19
CA ASP A 21 22.47 6.62 44.31
C ASP A 21 22.20 6.90 42.83
N ILE A 22 21.28 7.83 42.52
CA ILE A 22 20.87 8.16 41.15
C ILE A 22 21.34 9.57 40.81
N PRO A 23 22.13 9.77 39.74
CA PRO A 23 22.55 11.09 39.33
C PRO A 23 21.35 11.94 38.88
N SER A 24 21.39 13.24 39.21
CA SER A 24 20.37 14.19 38.76
C SER A 24 20.42 14.37 37.25
N PHE A 25 19.24 14.45 36.62
CA PHE A 25 19.14 14.73 35.19
C PHE A 25 19.30 16.23 34.95
N THR A 26 20.15 16.57 34.00
CA THR A 26 20.37 17.94 33.53
C THR A 26 19.29 18.33 32.52
N ASP A 27 19.17 19.63 32.23
CA ASP A 27 18.27 20.06 31.16
C ASP A 27 18.67 19.50 29.78
N SER A 28 19.98 19.24 29.56
CA SER A 28 20.45 18.56 28.35
C SER A 28 19.95 17.12 28.24
N ASP A 29 19.84 16.39 29.35
CA ASP A 29 19.31 15.02 29.35
C ASP A 29 17.83 15.02 28.98
N TRP A 30 17.07 15.97 29.55
CA TRP A 30 15.64 16.14 29.23
C TRP A 30 15.41 16.58 27.79
N GLU A 31 16.27 17.43 27.24
CA GLU A 31 16.23 17.82 25.83
C GLU A 31 16.51 16.62 24.94
N ARG A 32 17.58 15.85 25.21
CA ARG A 32 17.92 14.63 24.47
C ARG A 32 16.77 13.61 24.50
N LEU A 33 16.14 13.40 25.66
CA LEU A 33 14.94 12.55 25.79
C LEU A 33 13.77 13.05 24.95
N SER A 34 13.57 14.36 24.89
CA SER A 34 12.50 14.98 24.08
C SER A 34 12.75 14.77 22.58
N GLN A 35 14.00 14.87 22.13
CA GLN A 35 14.38 14.59 20.75
C GLN A 35 14.20 13.11 20.37
N ILE A 36 14.60 12.19 21.25
CA ILE A 36 14.37 10.75 21.06
C ILE A 36 12.86 10.48 20.97
N HIS A 37 12.08 11.06 21.88
CA HIS A 37 10.62 10.91 21.87
C HIS A 37 10.00 11.40 20.56
N ARG A 38 10.44 12.56 20.05
CA ARG A 38 9.96 13.13 18.78
C ARG A 38 10.14 12.16 17.62
N ILE A 39 11.29 11.51 17.51
CA ILE A 39 11.56 10.51 16.47
C ILE A 39 10.71 9.26 16.68
N LEU A 40 10.74 8.69 17.89
CA LEU A 40 10.02 7.45 18.18
C LEU A 40 8.51 7.61 18.06
N THR A 41 7.98 8.83 18.21
CA THR A 41 6.58 9.13 17.93
C THR A 41 6.23 8.83 16.47
N LYS A 42 7.10 9.16 15.51
CA LYS A 42 6.89 8.84 14.08
C LYS A 42 6.92 7.34 13.81
N PHE A 43 7.87 6.61 14.42
CA PHE A 43 7.86 5.15 14.37
C PHE A 43 6.58 4.56 14.97
N ASN A 44 6.09 5.11 16.08
CA ASN A 44 4.87 4.67 16.71
C ASN A 44 3.63 4.97 15.84
N GLU A 45 3.56 6.14 15.20
CA GLU A 45 2.50 6.49 14.23
C GLU A 45 2.43 5.46 13.10
N LEU A 46 3.56 5.14 12.47
CA LEU A 46 3.65 4.16 11.40
C LEU A 46 3.36 2.73 11.88
N THR A 47 3.87 2.37 13.06
CA THR A 47 3.62 1.06 13.69
C THR A 47 2.14 0.88 13.95
N LEU A 48 1.48 1.85 14.59
CA LEU A 48 0.04 1.82 14.83
C LEU A 48 -0.75 1.80 13.53
N PHE A 49 -0.28 2.48 12.49
CA PHE A 49 -0.89 2.43 11.17
C PHE A 49 -0.88 1.00 10.58
N VAL A 50 0.28 0.33 10.57
CA VAL A 50 0.44 -1.06 10.08
C VAL A 50 -0.02 -2.14 11.07
N SER A 51 -0.37 -1.75 12.29
CA SER A 51 -0.86 -2.64 13.35
C SER A 51 -2.38 -2.66 13.50
N LYS A 52 -3.08 -1.72 12.84
CA LYS A 52 -4.55 -1.74 12.78
C LYS A 52 -5.00 -3.10 12.23
N ARG A 53 -6.25 -3.49 12.43
CA ARG A 53 -6.84 -4.66 11.72
C ARG A 53 -6.99 -4.46 10.19
N ARG A 54 -6.47 -3.35 9.66
CA ARG A 54 -6.82 -2.71 8.39
C ARG A 54 -5.68 -2.47 7.38
N PRO A 55 -4.38 -2.67 7.65
CA PRO A 55 -3.35 -2.40 6.68
C PRO A 55 -3.34 -3.54 5.69
N GLN A 56 -3.86 -3.19 4.52
CA GLN A 56 -3.70 -3.97 3.31
C GLN A 56 -2.24 -3.89 2.90
N ILE A 57 -1.71 -5.00 2.39
CA ILE A 57 -0.33 -5.07 1.88
C ILE A 57 -0.01 -3.98 0.83
N SER A 58 -1.02 -3.41 0.18
CA SER A 58 -0.91 -2.25 -0.72
C SER A 58 -0.29 -1.01 -0.08
N LEU A 59 -0.35 -0.89 1.25
CA LEU A 59 0.18 0.25 2.01
C LEU A 59 1.63 0.03 2.48
N ALA A 60 2.22 -1.15 2.24
CA ALA A 60 3.56 -1.46 2.70
C ALA A 60 4.61 -0.53 2.06
N ILE A 61 4.62 -0.40 0.73
CA ILE A 61 5.57 0.46 0.00
C ILE A 61 5.50 1.93 0.48
N PRO A 62 4.32 2.58 0.57
CA PRO A 62 4.22 3.92 1.15
C PRO A 62 4.86 4.04 2.54
N VAL A 63 4.67 3.04 3.41
CA VAL A 63 5.27 3.04 4.76
C VAL A 63 6.79 2.91 4.70
N TYR A 64 7.33 2.11 3.77
CA TYR A 64 8.78 2.05 3.54
C TYR A 64 9.34 3.40 3.11
N TYR A 65 8.68 4.11 2.18
CA TYR A 65 9.14 5.44 1.75
C TYR A 65 9.09 6.47 2.88
N GLU A 66 8.00 6.52 3.66
CA GLU A 66 7.91 7.40 4.85
C GLU A 66 9.01 7.08 5.90
N LEU A 67 9.33 5.79 6.09
CA LEU A 67 10.43 5.39 6.97
C LEU A 67 11.80 5.81 6.43
N TYR A 68 12.00 5.75 5.12
CA TYR A 68 13.23 6.20 4.49
C TYR A 68 13.43 7.70 4.71
N ASP A 69 12.41 8.51 4.43
CA ASP A 69 12.48 9.97 4.62
C ASP A 69 12.81 10.31 6.07
N LEU A 70 12.12 9.70 7.04
CA LEU A 70 12.38 9.90 8.46
C LEU A 70 13.84 9.58 8.85
N LEU A 71 14.35 8.44 8.40
CA LEU A 71 15.70 7.98 8.74
C LEU A 71 16.78 8.78 8.01
N SER A 72 16.58 9.05 6.71
CA SER A 72 17.50 9.81 5.87
C SER A 72 17.60 11.24 6.37
N GLU A 73 16.49 11.98 6.43
CA GLU A 73 16.47 13.37 6.88
C GLU A 73 17.05 13.52 8.29
N GLY A 74 16.69 12.61 9.20
CA GLY A 74 17.19 12.64 10.57
C GLY A 74 18.68 12.31 10.69
N SER A 75 19.19 11.38 9.86
CA SER A 75 20.62 11.05 9.82
C SER A 75 21.48 12.15 9.19
N GLU A 76 20.90 12.94 8.31
CA GLU A 76 21.56 14.04 7.59
C GLU A 76 21.30 15.41 8.21
N LEU A 77 20.59 15.48 9.35
CA LEU A 77 20.21 16.71 10.04
C LEU A 77 19.47 17.69 9.11
N GLN A 78 18.54 17.17 8.30
CA GLN A 78 17.74 17.95 7.37
C GLN A 78 16.37 18.30 7.94
N GLY A 79 15.70 19.26 7.28
CA GLY A 79 14.32 19.63 7.57
C GLY A 79 14.05 19.89 9.07
N PRO A 80 13.12 19.16 9.71
CA PRO A 80 12.78 19.33 11.13
C PRO A 80 13.84 18.77 12.09
N PHE A 81 14.88 18.08 11.59
CA PHE A 81 15.92 17.41 12.37
C PHE A 81 17.26 18.15 12.39
N LYS A 82 17.33 19.40 11.94
CA LYS A 82 18.56 20.22 11.94
C LYS A 82 19.25 20.37 13.29
N GLU A 83 18.46 20.38 14.36
CA GLU A 83 18.93 20.59 15.75
C GLU A 83 19.05 19.26 16.53
N LEU A 84 19.01 18.13 15.83
CA LEU A 84 19.12 16.83 16.48
C LEU A 84 20.52 16.62 17.07
N ASP A 85 20.58 16.04 18.26
CA ASP A 85 21.82 15.61 18.89
C ASP A 85 22.61 14.67 17.94
N PRO A 86 23.92 14.90 17.74
CA PRO A 86 24.74 14.11 16.82
C PRO A 86 24.74 12.60 17.08
N ASP A 87 24.63 12.17 18.35
CA ASP A 87 24.54 10.75 18.67
C ASP A 87 23.22 10.15 18.20
N ILE A 88 22.13 10.92 18.29
CA ILE A 88 20.82 10.49 17.79
C ILE A 88 20.86 10.41 16.26
N ALA A 89 21.46 11.39 15.57
CA ALA A 89 21.64 11.34 14.11
C ALA A 89 22.47 10.11 13.69
N SER A 90 23.54 9.81 14.43
CA SER A 90 24.35 8.60 14.23
C SER A 90 23.52 7.32 14.44
N ALA A 91 22.67 7.27 15.46
CA ALA A 91 21.76 6.15 15.69
C ALA A 91 20.76 5.97 14.55
N LEU A 92 20.24 7.06 13.96
CA LEU A 92 19.37 6.99 12.78
C LEU A 92 20.11 6.49 11.55
N LYS A 93 21.38 6.85 11.38
CA LYS A 93 22.23 6.30 10.31
C LYS A 93 22.41 4.79 10.45
N GLU A 94 22.59 4.27 11.66
CA GLU A 94 22.60 2.83 11.90
C GLU A 94 21.21 2.19 11.66
N GLY A 95 20.14 2.91 12.02
CA GLY A 95 18.77 2.55 11.68
C GLY A 95 18.53 2.43 10.17
N LEU A 96 19.11 3.34 9.38
CA LEU A 96 19.02 3.33 7.91
C LEU A 96 19.68 2.08 7.31
N LYS A 97 20.78 1.57 7.89
CA LYS A 97 21.35 0.29 7.46
C LYS A 97 20.39 -0.88 7.68
N LYS A 98 19.68 -0.87 8.82
CA LYS A 98 18.67 -1.89 9.15
C LYS A 98 17.47 -1.78 8.21
N TYR A 99 17.04 -0.56 7.89
CA TYR A 99 16.03 -0.28 6.87
C TYR A 99 16.44 -0.90 5.53
N MET A 100 17.64 -0.59 5.02
CA MET A 100 18.09 -1.08 3.71
C MET A 100 18.02 -2.61 3.59
N LYS A 101 18.40 -3.33 4.65
CA LYS A 101 18.29 -4.80 4.69
C LYS A 101 16.85 -5.28 4.43
N TYR A 102 15.86 -4.68 5.08
CA TYR A 102 14.46 -5.10 4.92
C TYR A 102 13.81 -4.50 3.69
N TYR A 103 14.28 -3.34 3.22
CA TYR A 103 13.86 -2.77 1.95
C TYR A 103 14.26 -3.70 0.81
N THR A 104 15.48 -4.26 0.80
CA THR A 104 15.90 -5.23 -0.22
C THR A 104 14.95 -6.43 -0.30
N PHE A 105 14.51 -7.01 0.84
CA PHE A 105 13.56 -8.12 0.82
C PHE A 105 12.17 -7.73 0.29
N MET A 106 11.75 -6.48 0.52
CA MET A 106 10.51 -5.95 -0.02
C MET A 106 10.65 -5.71 -1.53
N ASP A 107 11.74 -5.07 -1.95
CA ASP A 107 12.05 -4.71 -3.34
C ASP A 107 12.22 -5.94 -4.26
N GLU A 108 12.78 -7.03 -3.74
CA GLU A 108 12.88 -8.31 -4.44
C GLU A 108 11.52 -9.03 -4.60
N SER A 109 10.48 -8.58 -3.90
CA SER A 109 9.16 -9.24 -3.89
C SER A 109 8.12 -8.48 -4.73
N GLU A 110 7.70 -9.13 -5.82
CA GLU A 110 6.64 -8.65 -6.71
C GLU A 110 5.29 -8.42 -5.99
N ILE A 111 5.07 -9.08 -4.84
CA ILE A 111 3.80 -9.03 -4.11
C ILE A 111 3.47 -7.62 -3.67
N TYR A 112 4.45 -6.88 -3.15
CA TYR A 112 4.23 -5.53 -2.64
C TYR A 112 3.91 -4.55 -3.77
N TYR A 113 4.64 -4.63 -4.89
CA TYR A 113 4.40 -3.79 -6.07
C TYR A 113 3.05 -4.09 -6.72
N THR A 114 2.68 -5.37 -6.86
CA THR A 114 1.38 -5.77 -7.38
C THR A 114 0.25 -5.24 -6.50
N ALA A 115 0.36 -5.42 -5.17
CA ALA A 115 -0.62 -4.93 -4.23
C ALA A 115 -0.78 -3.40 -4.26
N LEU A 116 0.32 -2.65 -4.37
CA LEU A 116 0.28 -1.19 -4.49
C LEU A 116 -0.45 -0.75 -5.77
N ILE A 117 -0.13 -1.37 -6.91
CA ILE A 117 -0.75 -1.02 -8.21
C ILE A 117 -2.26 -1.29 -8.19
N LEU A 118 -2.71 -2.28 -7.43
CA LEU A 118 -4.12 -2.59 -7.24
C LEU A 118 -4.88 -1.53 -6.43
N ASP A 119 -4.23 -0.54 -5.81
CA ASP A 119 -4.93 0.64 -5.29
C ASP A 119 -5.17 1.66 -6.44
N PRO A 120 -6.43 1.86 -6.87
CA PRO A 120 -6.76 2.68 -8.04
C PRO A 120 -6.50 4.17 -7.83
N ARG A 121 -6.24 4.62 -6.59
CA ARG A 121 -5.93 6.02 -6.25
C ARG A 121 -4.46 6.34 -6.43
N VAL A 122 -3.58 5.34 -6.46
CA VAL A 122 -2.13 5.53 -6.59
C VAL A 122 -1.57 4.83 -7.81
N LYS A 123 -2.00 3.59 -8.11
CA LYS A 123 -1.47 2.77 -9.20
C LYS A 123 0.07 2.78 -9.21
N GLY A 124 0.67 2.94 -10.39
CA GLY A 124 2.13 3.08 -10.54
C GLY A 124 2.66 4.49 -10.25
N ASP A 125 1.82 5.50 -10.09
CA ASP A 125 2.26 6.90 -9.99
C ASP A 125 3.10 7.16 -8.73
N LEU A 126 2.84 6.43 -7.63
CA LEU A 126 3.65 6.57 -6.42
C LEU A 126 5.09 6.09 -6.67
N ILE A 127 5.26 4.94 -7.32
CA ILE A 127 6.58 4.39 -7.67
C ILE A 127 7.34 5.40 -8.53
N LEU A 128 6.68 5.93 -9.56
CA LEU A 128 7.28 6.92 -10.46
C LEU A 128 7.57 8.26 -9.79
N LYS A 129 6.87 8.61 -8.70
CA LYS A 129 7.10 9.84 -7.95
C LYS A 129 8.29 9.69 -6.99
N GLU A 130 8.30 8.61 -6.21
CA GLU A 130 9.22 8.41 -5.08
C GLU A 130 10.58 7.87 -5.52
N LEU A 131 10.67 7.07 -6.60
CA LEU A 131 11.97 6.65 -7.13
C LEU A 131 12.67 7.80 -7.85
N GLU A 132 13.92 8.06 -7.45
CA GLU A 132 14.81 9.01 -8.15
C GLU A 132 15.10 8.52 -9.58
N ASP A 133 15.39 7.23 -9.73
CA ASP A 133 15.60 6.58 -11.01
C ASP A 133 14.25 6.25 -11.68
N LYS A 134 13.88 7.08 -12.66
CA LYS A 134 12.64 6.91 -13.43
C LYS A 134 12.69 5.69 -14.35
N GLU A 135 13.85 5.26 -14.80
CA GLU A 135 13.99 4.05 -15.63
C GLU A 135 13.70 2.81 -14.79
N ALA A 136 14.27 2.74 -13.58
CA ALA A 136 13.98 1.68 -12.63
C ALA A 136 12.48 1.61 -12.29
N GLY A 137 11.83 2.75 -12.04
CA GLY A 137 10.39 2.80 -11.80
C GLY A 137 9.57 2.25 -12.97
N ASN A 138 9.91 2.61 -14.20
CA ASN A 138 9.23 2.07 -15.40
C ASN A 138 9.45 0.56 -15.57
N LEU A 139 10.65 0.05 -15.25
CA LEU A 139 10.94 -1.38 -15.30
C LEU A 139 10.09 -2.15 -14.28
N ILE A 140 9.90 -1.63 -13.06
CA ILE A 140 9.02 -2.24 -12.05
C ILE A 140 7.57 -2.30 -12.57
N LEU A 141 7.08 -1.22 -13.17
CA LEU A 141 5.72 -1.19 -13.74
C LEU A 141 5.55 -2.19 -14.88
N GLN A 142 6.52 -2.28 -15.79
CA GLN A 142 6.51 -3.25 -16.88
C GLN A 142 6.56 -4.68 -16.36
N ALA A 143 7.49 -5.00 -15.46
CA ALA A 143 7.61 -6.33 -14.88
C ALA A 143 6.32 -6.76 -14.14
N THR A 144 5.69 -5.83 -13.42
CA THR A 144 4.41 -6.12 -12.75
C THR A 144 3.28 -6.34 -13.75
N ARG A 145 3.20 -5.52 -14.80
CA ARG A 145 2.22 -5.67 -15.90
C ARG A 145 2.38 -7.02 -16.59
N ASP A 146 3.60 -7.41 -16.93
CA ASP A 146 3.93 -8.68 -17.58
C ASP A 146 3.58 -9.89 -16.70
N SER A 147 3.91 -9.83 -15.40
CA SER A 147 3.56 -10.89 -14.45
C SER A 147 2.05 -11.03 -14.28
N LEU A 148 1.31 -9.92 -14.22
CA LEU A 148 -0.15 -9.96 -14.16
C LEU A 148 -0.74 -10.63 -15.40
N HIS A 149 -0.26 -10.30 -16.60
CA HIS A 149 -0.69 -10.97 -17.84
C HIS A 149 -0.36 -12.47 -17.84
N GLN A 150 0.79 -12.86 -17.28
CA GLN A 150 1.18 -14.26 -17.18
C GLN A 150 0.28 -15.05 -16.22
N ARG A 151 -0.06 -14.47 -15.06
CA ARG A 151 -0.83 -15.14 -14.00
C ARG A 151 -2.34 -15.09 -14.23
N TYR A 152 -2.83 -14.03 -14.86
CA TYR A 152 -4.25 -13.78 -15.11
C TYR A 152 -4.49 -13.58 -16.60
N PRO A 153 -4.33 -14.64 -17.43
CA PRO A 153 -4.61 -14.54 -18.86
C PRO A 153 -6.11 -14.27 -19.08
N PRO A 154 -6.47 -13.63 -20.20
CA PRO A 154 -7.86 -13.33 -20.49
C PRO A 154 -8.61 -14.65 -20.58
N ILE A 155 -9.75 -14.71 -19.89
CA ILE A 155 -10.66 -15.84 -20.01
C ILE A 155 -11.05 -15.89 -21.48
N ARG A 156 -10.46 -16.85 -22.22
CA ARG A 156 -11.01 -17.23 -23.51
C ARG A 156 -12.41 -17.71 -23.18
N SER A 157 -13.43 -16.92 -23.52
CA SER A 157 -14.73 -17.51 -23.77
C SER A 157 -14.44 -18.56 -24.83
N GLU A 158 -14.38 -19.83 -24.43
CA GLU A 158 -14.54 -20.90 -25.39
C GLU A 158 -15.82 -20.53 -26.12
N LEU A 159 -15.67 -20.18 -27.41
CA LEU A 159 -16.81 -20.17 -28.30
C LEU A 159 -17.55 -21.47 -28.02
N PRO A 160 -18.88 -21.46 -27.83
CA PRO A 160 -19.62 -22.69 -27.69
C PRO A 160 -19.18 -23.58 -28.84
N THR A 161 -18.61 -24.74 -28.54
CA THR A 161 -18.43 -25.77 -29.55
C THR A 161 -19.78 -25.91 -30.27
N PRO A 162 -19.82 -26.04 -31.61
CA PRO A 162 -21.08 -25.97 -32.36
C PRO A 162 -22.13 -27.05 -31.97
N ASN A 163 -21.80 -27.93 -31.02
CA ASN A 163 -22.62 -29.06 -30.62
C ASN A 163 -23.57 -28.80 -29.43
N ILE A 164 -23.64 -27.58 -28.89
CA ILE A 164 -24.67 -27.20 -27.88
C ILE A 164 -25.79 -26.34 -28.51
N PHE A 165 -25.73 -26.04 -29.82
CA PHE A 165 -26.79 -25.29 -30.51
C PHE A 165 -28.11 -26.07 -30.69
N ASN A 166 -28.14 -27.37 -30.36
CA ASN A 166 -29.34 -28.20 -30.48
C ASN A 166 -30.14 -28.37 -29.18
N GLN A 167 -29.77 -27.71 -28.06
CA GLN A 167 -30.57 -27.75 -26.82
C GLN A 167 -31.11 -26.40 -26.36
N ILE A 168 -30.71 -25.27 -26.97
CA ILE A 168 -31.24 -23.92 -26.62
C ILE A 168 -32.40 -23.49 -27.54
N THR A 169 -32.79 -24.32 -28.52
CA THR A 169 -33.97 -24.11 -29.37
C THR A 169 -35.32 -24.39 -28.69
N LEU A 170 -35.39 -24.41 -27.36
CA LEU A 170 -36.63 -24.70 -26.63
C LEU A 170 -37.17 -23.59 -25.73
N ASP A 171 -36.58 -22.38 -25.66
CA ASP A 171 -37.17 -21.27 -24.88
C ASP A 171 -37.24 -19.92 -25.64
N LEU A 172 -37.41 -19.97 -26.96
CA LEU A 172 -37.66 -18.78 -27.80
C LEU A 172 -39.12 -18.27 -27.77
N THR A 173 -39.99 -18.82 -26.90
CA THR A 173 -41.41 -18.48 -26.87
C THR A 173 -41.75 -17.22 -26.04
N HIS A 174 -40.79 -16.62 -25.30
CA HIS A 174 -41.07 -15.47 -24.43
C HIS A 174 -40.10 -14.28 -24.51
N SER A 175 -39.40 -14.08 -25.63
CA SER A 175 -38.67 -12.82 -25.86
C SER A 175 -39.65 -11.71 -26.28
N ASN A 176 -39.77 -10.64 -25.49
CA ASN A 176 -40.62 -9.49 -25.84
C ASN A 176 -39.99 -8.66 -26.98
N VAL A 177 -40.78 -7.80 -27.63
CA VAL A 177 -40.33 -7.00 -28.80
C VAL A 177 -39.11 -6.14 -28.47
N GLY A 178 -39.03 -5.63 -27.24
CA GLY A 178 -37.90 -4.82 -26.74
C GLY A 178 -36.60 -5.61 -26.67
N SER A 179 -36.61 -6.84 -26.17
CA SER A 179 -35.42 -7.70 -26.10
C SER A 179 -34.85 -8.02 -27.49
N ARG A 180 -35.72 -8.26 -28.48
CA ARG A 180 -35.30 -8.48 -29.88
C ARG A 180 -34.74 -7.22 -30.55
N MET A 181 -35.23 -6.04 -30.17
CA MET A 181 -34.75 -4.78 -30.72
C MET A 181 -33.37 -4.43 -30.14
N LEU A 182 -33.16 -4.68 -28.85
CA LEU A 182 -31.88 -4.45 -28.16
C LEU A 182 -30.77 -5.40 -28.67
N GLN A 183 -31.09 -6.68 -28.92
CA GLN A 183 -30.14 -7.62 -29.55
C GLN A 183 -29.66 -7.19 -30.95
N ARG A 184 -30.46 -6.40 -31.68
CA ARG A 184 -30.07 -5.86 -33.00
C ARG A 184 -29.19 -4.61 -32.89
N LEU A 185 -29.12 -4.01 -31.71
CA LEU A 185 -28.25 -2.87 -31.39
C LEU A 185 -26.96 -3.33 -30.70
N GLU A 186 -26.88 -4.60 -30.29
CA GLU A 186 -25.60 -5.17 -29.84
C GLU A 186 -24.64 -5.13 -31.04
N PRO A 187 -23.51 -4.41 -30.93
CA PRO A 187 -22.53 -4.39 -31.99
C PRO A 187 -22.05 -5.83 -32.25
N GLU A 188 -21.96 -6.23 -33.52
CA GLU A 188 -21.22 -7.43 -33.90
C GLU A 188 -19.85 -7.32 -33.26
N SER A 189 -19.61 -8.15 -32.26
CA SER A 189 -18.54 -7.98 -31.29
C SER A 189 -17.17 -8.08 -31.96
N SER A 190 -16.65 -6.98 -32.48
CA SER A 190 -15.23 -6.72 -32.47
C SER A 190 -14.85 -6.35 -31.04
N LEU A 191 -15.03 -7.29 -30.10
CA LEU A 191 -14.41 -7.19 -28.78
C LEU A 191 -12.92 -7.28 -29.06
N SER A 192 -12.28 -6.13 -29.21
CA SER A 192 -10.83 -6.04 -29.08
C SER A 192 -10.51 -6.72 -27.76
N ILE A 193 -9.79 -7.85 -27.83
CA ILE A 193 -9.26 -8.59 -26.69
C ILE A 193 -8.12 -7.72 -26.11
N VAL A 194 -8.46 -6.51 -25.68
CA VAL A 194 -7.57 -5.66 -24.92
C VAL A 194 -7.73 -6.18 -23.51
N SER A 195 -6.65 -6.74 -22.98
CA SER A 195 -6.59 -7.18 -21.60
C SER A 195 -7.02 -6.03 -20.69
N ASP A 196 -7.94 -6.27 -19.75
CA ASP A 196 -8.33 -5.23 -18.79
C ASP A 196 -7.17 -4.78 -17.88
N ILE A 197 -6.10 -5.58 -17.81
CA ILE A 197 -4.82 -5.20 -17.19
C ILE A 197 -4.26 -3.98 -17.90
N ASP A 198 -4.13 -4.02 -19.23
CA ASP A 198 -3.58 -2.91 -20.00
C ASP A 198 -4.44 -1.65 -19.83
N TRP A 199 -5.76 -1.84 -19.92
CA TRP A 199 -6.71 -0.75 -19.74
C TRP A 199 -6.64 -0.13 -18.32
N TYR A 200 -6.48 -0.95 -17.28
CA TYR A 200 -6.32 -0.46 -15.92
C TYR A 200 -5.04 0.35 -15.74
N PHE A 201 -3.91 -0.11 -16.31
CA PHE A 201 -2.64 0.64 -16.24
C PHE A 201 -2.74 1.99 -16.95
N ASP A 202 -3.46 2.05 -18.08
CA ASP A 202 -3.49 3.23 -18.94
C ASP A 202 -4.61 4.23 -18.54
N THR A 203 -5.53 3.85 -17.65
CA THR A 203 -6.59 4.74 -17.13
C THR A 203 -6.09 5.67 -16.03
N PRO A 204 -6.64 6.90 -15.90
CA PRO A 204 -6.25 7.81 -14.85
C PRO A 204 -6.60 7.27 -13.44
N ARG A 205 -5.91 7.80 -12.43
CA ARG A 205 -6.18 7.49 -11.02
C ARG A 205 -7.60 7.90 -10.63
N VAL A 206 -8.22 7.08 -9.78
CA VAL A 206 -9.56 7.35 -9.25
C VAL A 206 -9.47 8.40 -8.16
N ARG A 207 -10.29 9.45 -8.28
CA ARG A 207 -10.46 10.47 -7.23
C ARG A 207 -11.55 10.02 -6.26
N LEU A 208 -11.19 9.14 -5.33
CA LEU A 208 -12.08 8.72 -4.23
C LEU A 208 -11.86 9.62 -3.01
N ILE A 209 -12.95 10.22 -2.52
CA ILE A 209 -12.93 11.19 -1.40
C ILE A 209 -13.25 10.50 -0.06
N ASP A 210 -14.06 9.44 -0.06
CA ASP A 210 -14.42 8.72 1.16
C ASP A 210 -13.82 7.30 1.18
N THR A 211 -12.88 7.09 2.11
CA THR A 211 -12.24 5.78 2.39
C THR A 211 -12.38 5.42 3.86
N SER A 212 -13.44 5.93 4.50
CA SER A 212 -13.74 5.68 5.91
C SER A 212 -14.08 4.20 6.18
N ASP A 213 -14.64 3.50 5.18
CA ASP A 213 -14.88 2.06 5.22
C ASP A 213 -13.55 1.29 5.12
N PRO A 214 -13.17 0.48 6.12
CA PRO A 214 -11.95 -0.33 6.08
C PRO A 214 -11.85 -1.28 4.89
N GLN A 215 -13.00 -1.74 4.36
CA GLN A 215 -13.05 -2.67 3.24
C GLN A 215 -13.21 -1.95 1.90
N TRP A 216 -13.07 -0.62 1.86
CA TRP A 216 -13.35 0.20 0.67
C TRP A 216 -12.63 -0.32 -0.58
N LEU A 217 -11.34 -0.72 -0.47
CA LEU A 217 -10.55 -1.14 -1.63
C LEU A 217 -11.08 -2.46 -2.22
N CYS A 218 -11.37 -3.45 -1.38
CA CYS A 218 -11.95 -4.70 -1.85
C CYS A 218 -13.40 -4.51 -2.33
N ASN A 219 -14.16 -3.60 -1.70
CA ASN A 219 -15.50 -3.23 -2.14
C ASN A 219 -15.48 -2.56 -3.51
N TRP A 220 -14.47 -1.72 -3.78
CA TRP A 220 -14.22 -1.13 -5.09
C TRP A 220 -13.98 -2.21 -6.14
N TRP A 221 -13.04 -3.13 -5.89
CA TRP A 221 -12.78 -4.25 -6.82
C TRP A 221 -13.99 -5.16 -7.02
N ARG A 222 -14.81 -5.38 -5.98
CA ARG A 222 -16.05 -6.14 -6.10
C ARG A 222 -17.08 -5.46 -7.00
N LEU A 223 -17.17 -4.12 -6.96
CA LEU A 223 -18.07 -3.33 -7.79
C LEU A 223 -17.59 -3.29 -9.25
N HIS A 224 -16.28 -3.19 -9.46
CA HIS A 224 -15.66 -3.06 -10.78
C HIS A 224 -15.22 -4.39 -11.41
N ARG A 225 -15.63 -5.53 -10.85
CA ARG A 225 -15.21 -6.86 -11.32
C ARG A 225 -15.62 -7.19 -12.76
N GLU A 226 -16.74 -6.64 -13.24
CA GLU A 226 -17.23 -6.87 -14.59
C GLU A 226 -16.48 -5.96 -15.59
N GLU A 227 -15.97 -4.82 -15.12
CA GLU A 227 -15.18 -3.86 -15.90
C GLU A 227 -13.71 -4.32 -16.01
N PHE A 228 -13.15 -4.83 -14.91
CA PHE A 228 -11.76 -5.30 -14.84
C PHE A 228 -11.68 -6.73 -14.28
N PRO A 229 -12.10 -7.75 -15.04
CA PRO A 229 -12.18 -9.12 -14.54
C PRO A 229 -10.82 -9.72 -14.14
N GLN A 230 -9.75 -9.48 -14.91
CA GLN A 230 -8.41 -10.01 -14.56
C GLN A 230 -7.83 -9.26 -13.36
N MET A 231 -7.94 -7.93 -13.34
CA MET A 231 -7.43 -7.14 -12.21
C MET A 231 -8.22 -7.39 -10.92
N ALA A 232 -9.54 -7.65 -10.99
CA ALA A 232 -10.34 -8.03 -9.83
C ALA A 232 -9.97 -9.42 -9.29
N ALA A 233 -9.56 -10.36 -10.17
CA ALA A 233 -9.02 -11.64 -9.74
C ALA A 233 -7.68 -11.46 -9.01
N ALA A 234 -6.77 -10.65 -9.54
CA ALA A 234 -5.52 -10.29 -8.87
C ALA A 234 -5.78 -9.58 -7.53
N ALA A 235 -6.71 -8.62 -7.49
CA ALA A 235 -7.09 -7.91 -6.27
C ALA A 235 -7.54 -8.87 -5.16
N ARG A 236 -8.34 -9.88 -5.48
CA ARG A 236 -8.79 -10.89 -4.52
C ARG A 236 -7.61 -11.70 -3.94
N ASP A 237 -6.64 -12.03 -4.76
CA ASP A 237 -5.54 -12.92 -4.36
C ASP A 237 -4.45 -12.16 -3.59
N TYR A 238 -4.09 -10.94 -4.01
CA TYR A 238 -3.03 -10.15 -3.39
C TYR A 238 -3.51 -9.30 -2.21
N LEU A 239 -4.67 -8.66 -2.28
CA LEU A 239 -5.13 -7.77 -1.20
C LEU A 239 -5.64 -8.54 0.03
N ALA A 240 -5.82 -9.86 -0.09
CA ALA A 240 -6.12 -10.74 1.05
C ALA A 240 -4.89 -11.00 1.93
N ILE A 241 -3.68 -10.66 1.47
CA ILE A 241 -2.45 -10.83 2.23
C ILE A 241 -2.38 -9.75 3.31
N PRO A 242 -2.25 -10.11 4.60
CA PRO A 242 -2.11 -9.12 5.67
C PRO A 242 -0.75 -8.43 5.60
N ALA A 243 -0.69 -7.12 5.87
CA ALA A 243 0.57 -6.39 5.94
C ALA A 243 1.40 -6.67 7.22
N SER A 244 0.76 -7.23 8.26
CA SER A 244 1.37 -7.54 9.55
C SER A 244 0.81 -8.85 10.11
N GLU A 245 1.68 -9.68 10.69
CA GLU A 245 1.28 -10.90 11.41
C GLU A 245 0.54 -10.59 12.72
N VAL A 246 0.71 -9.38 13.25
CA VAL A 246 0.08 -8.94 14.49
C VAL A 246 -1.09 -8.01 14.15
N ALA A 247 -2.31 -8.55 14.18
CA ALA A 247 -3.49 -7.73 14.39
C ALA A 247 -3.50 -7.35 15.88
N VAL A 248 -3.18 -6.10 16.21
CA VAL A 248 -3.19 -5.69 17.62
C VAL A 248 -4.62 -5.79 18.14
N GLU A 249 -4.74 -6.39 19.33
CA GLU A 249 -5.98 -6.75 20.03
C GLU A 249 -7.03 -5.64 20.04
#